data_AF-A0A261GFR7-F1
#
_entry.id   AF-A0A261GFR7-F1
#
_cell.length_a   1.000
_cell.length_b   1.000
_cell.length_c   1.000
_cell.angle_alpha   90.00
_cell.angle_beta   90.00
_cell.angle_gamma   90.00
#
_symmetry.space_group_name_H-M   'P 1'
#
loop_
_entity.id
_entity.type
_entity.pdbx_description
1 polymer ?
#
loop_
_entity_poly.entity_id
_entity_poly.type
_entity_poly.pdbx_seq_one_letter_code
_entity_poly.pdbx_strand_id
1 'polypeptide(L)'
;MELNTYHLYTHTVLHCGTGQSVGVVDLPIARDRATHLPLVPASSVRGVLREAITETKGVEVANRLFGPQKVSTNEDSYAGALSIGDAHLLLLPVRALQGIIAYVTCPFILKRYRRDMKLNMDVPVPEGGTALHAEKNQNLLINKDDSDASLIVLEDLDLKPQRHDCADQWADVIAAVIFPGEEKEVRDARDDLTQRFLILPDSVFIFLAETATEIRTRIRINQETGVVQKGALWSEENLPAETVLWGGYALTESRSRENNATAEQLAVHIPTTELLQLGGNAGIGHGLVRFFKEASGGSQ
;
A
#
# COMPACT_ATOMS: atom_id res chain seq x y z
N MET A 1 11.54 -13.44 -18.40
CA MET A 1 11.36 -12.48 -17.31
C MET A 1 9.90 -12.56 -16.91
N GLU A 2 9.61 -13.04 -15.71
CA GLU A 2 8.26 -13.17 -15.19
C GLU A 2 7.93 -11.98 -14.28
N LEU A 3 6.69 -11.48 -14.37
CA LEU A 3 6.17 -10.47 -13.45
C LEU A 3 5.73 -11.18 -12.16
N ASN A 4 6.36 -10.82 -11.06
CA ASN A 4 5.99 -11.22 -9.71
C ASN A 4 5.34 -10.04 -8.98
N THR A 5 4.61 -10.31 -7.91
CA THR A 5 3.96 -9.27 -7.12
C THR A 5 4.57 -9.13 -5.73
N TYR A 6 4.51 -7.91 -5.20
CA TYR A 6 4.85 -7.60 -3.82
C TYR A 6 3.77 -6.69 -3.22
N HIS A 7 3.68 -6.69 -1.90
CA HIS A 7 2.70 -5.90 -1.15
C HIS A 7 3.38 -5.08 -0.07
N LEU A 8 2.73 -3.98 0.28
CA LEU A 8 3.10 -3.11 1.38
C LEU A 8 1.89 -2.95 2.29
N TYR A 9 2.09 -3.13 3.60
CA TYR A 9 1.09 -2.84 4.64
C TYR A 9 1.66 -1.84 5.64
N THR A 10 1.02 -0.69 5.77
CA THR A 10 1.52 0.40 6.61
C THR A 10 1.11 0.21 8.08
N HIS A 11 2.06 0.06 9.01
CA HIS A 11 1.79 0.01 10.46
C HIS A 11 1.61 1.40 11.07
N THR A 12 2.17 2.41 10.41
CA THR A 12 2.10 3.81 10.80
C THR A 12 1.75 4.65 9.57
N VAL A 13 1.40 5.91 9.78
CA VAL A 13 1.16 6.84 8.67
C VAL A 13 2.39 6.91 7.76
N LEU A 14 2.16 6.99 6.45
CA LEU A 14 3.22 6.96 5.46
C LEU A 14 3.23 8.27 4.66
N HIS A 15 4.31 9.05 4.82
CA HIS A 15 4.59 10.20 3.97
C HIS A 15 5.59 9.85 2.88
N CYS A 16 5.10 9.49 1.69
CA CYS A 16 5.96 9.36 0.51
C CYS A 16 5.81 10.59 -0.38
N GLY A 17 6.44 11.70 0.00
CA GLY A 17 6.26 13.01 -0.63
C GLY A 17 6.88 13.14 -2.03
N THR A 18 6.35 14.09 -2.81
CA THR A 18 6.88 14.48 -4.14
C THR A 18 7.63 15.81 -4.14
N GLY A 19 7.95 16.32 -2.95
CA GLY A 19 8.49 17.67 -2.74
C GLY A 19 7.41 18.68 -2.38
N GLN A 20 7.75 19.96 -2.45
CA GLN A 20 6.80 21.04 -2.18
C GLN A 20 5.86 21.28 -3.35
N SER A 21 4.59 21.57 -3.05
CA SER A 21 3.57 21.92 -4.03
C SER A 21 3.01 23.31 -3.75
N VAL A 22 2.47 23.96 -4.80
CA VAL A 22 1.72 25.24 -4.70
C VAL A 22 0.23 24.98 -4.43
N GLY A 23 -0.10 23.80 -3.89
CA GLY A 23 -1.46 23.35 -3.63
C GLY A 23 -1.98 23.76 -2.24
N VAL A 24 -3.15 23.21 -1.88
CA VAL A 24 -3.75 23.39 -0.54
C VAL A 24 -2.88 22.72 0.54
N VAL A 25 -2.14 21.68 0.17
CA VAL A 25 -1.19 20.99 1.04
C VAL A 25 0.24 21.31 0.58
N ASP A 26 1.09 21.72 1.51
CA ASP A 26 2.47 22.11 1.21
C ASP A 26 3.32 20.91 0.79
N LEU A 27 3.16 19.78 1.48
CA LEU A 27 3.86 18.51 1.23
C LEU A 27 2.84 17.40 0.91
N PRO A 28 2.42 17.26 -0.35
CA PRO A 28 1.53 16.18 -0.77
C PRO A 28 2.27 14.85 -0.91
N ILE A 29 1.54 13.74 -0.80
CA ILE A 29 2.06 12.40 -1.13
C ILE A 29 2.16 12.20 -2.64
N ALA A 30 2.89 11.16 -3.05
CA ALA A 30 2.95 10.72 -4.43
C ALA A 30 1.62 10.14 -4.90
N ARG A 31 1.20 10.55 -6.10
CA ARG A 31 -0.02 10.08 -6.78
C ARG A 31 0.30 9.70 -8.21
N ASP A 32 -0.35 8.65 -8.71
CA ASP A 32 -0.29 8.27 -10.13
C ASP A 32 -0.85 9.42 -10.99
N ARG A 33 -0.15 9.76 -12.07
CA ARG A 33 -0.52 10.95 -12.85
C ARG A 33 -1.84 10.81 -13.61
N ALA A 34 -2.18 9.59 -14.03
CA ALA A 34 -3.35 9.31 -14.86
C ALA A 34 -4.63 9.13 -14.04
N THR A 35 -4.51 8.55 -12.85
CA THR A 35 -5.64 8.19 -11.98
C THR A 35 -5.77 9.09 -10.76
N HIS A 36 -4.72 9.84 -10.42
CA HIS A 36 -4.62 10.63 -9.19
C HIS A 36 -4.69 9.82 -7.89
N LEU A 37 -4.63 8.49 -7.97
CA LEU A 37 -4.59 7.63 -6.79
C LEU A 37 -3.23 7.67 -6.11
N PRO A 38 -3.18 7.63 -4.76
CA PRO A 38 -1.93 7.50 -4.02
C PRO A 38 -1.10 6.29 -4.46
N LEU A 39 0.23 6.46 -4.48
CA LEU A 39 1.17 5.38 -4.72
C LEU A 39 2.45 5.57 -3.89
N VAL A 40 3.25 4.51 -3.80
CA VAL A 40 4.64 4.60 -3.37
C VAL A 40 5.53 4.40 -4.61
N PRO A 41 6.35 5.40 -5.01
CA PRO A 41 7.20 5.28 -6.18
C PRO A 41 8.19 4.13 -6.04
N ALA A 42 8.46 3.45 -7.16
CA ALA A 42 9.40 2.35 -7.26
C ALA A 42 10.78 2.73 -6.75
N SER A 43 11.22 3.96 -6.97
CA SER A 43 12.51 4.46 -6.47
C SER A 43 12.59 4.45 -4.95
N SER A 44 11.49 4.74 -4.25
CA SER A 44 11.42 4.72 -2.78
C SER A 44 11.53 3.28 -2.28
N VAL A 45 10.72 2.36 -2.84
CA VAL A 45 10.76 0.95 -2.46
C VAL A 45 12.14 0.34 -2.77
N ARG A 46 12.68 0.65 -3.95
CA ARG A 46 14.01 0.20 -4.40
C ARG A 46 15.12 0.65 -3.46
N GLY A 47 15.09 1.91 -3.02
CA GLY A 47 16.10 2.47 -2.13
C GLY A 47 16.15 1.75 -0.79
N VAL A 48 14.98 1.59 -0.16
CA VAL A 48 14.87 0.98 1.18
C VAL A 48 15.11 -0.52 1.14
N LEU A 49 14.62 -1.24 0.12
CA LEU A 49 14.95 -2.67 -0.06
C LEU A 49 16.45 -2.88 -0.29
N ARG A 50 17.11 -1.99 -1.05
CA ARG A 50 18.55 -2.07 -1.24
C ARG A 50 19.30 -1.92 0.07
N GLU A 51 18.91 -0.97 0.91
CA GLU A 51 19.50 -0.75 2.22
C GLU A 51 19.34 -1.98 3.11
N ALA A 52 18.11 -2.48 3.28
CA ALA A 52 17.82 -3.68 4.06
C ALA A 52 18.61 -4.92 3.59
N ILE A 53 18.71 -5.14 2.28
CA ILE A 53 19.50 -6.23 1.70
C ILE A 53 21.00 -6.00 1.89
N THR A 54 21.48 -4.75 1.82
CA THR A 54 22.88 -4.43 2.08
C THR A 54 23.25 -4.77 3.52
N GLU A 55 22.40 -4.43 4.48
CA GLU A 55 22.62 -4.71 5.90
C GLU A 55 22.59 -6.21 6.21
N THR A 56 21.63 -6.94 5.64
CA THR A 56 21.41 -8.36 5.98
C THR A 56 22.20 -9.35 5.13
N LYS A 57 22.54 -9.01 3.88
CA LYS A 57 23.20 -9.89 2.90
C LYS A 57 24.51 -9.34 2.34
N GLY A 58 24.83 -8.08 2.61
CA GLY A 58 26.07 -7.44 2.17
C GLY A 58 25.98 -6.70 0.83
N VAL A 59 26.93 -5.80 0.62
CA VAL A 59 26.96 -4.87 -0.52
C VAL A 59 27.07 -5.56 -1.88
N GLU A 60 27.74 -6.70 -1.97
CA GLU A 60 27.91 -7.42 -3.23
C GLU A 60 26.58 -7.96 -3.76
N VAL A 61 25.76 -8.54 -2.88
CA VAL A 61 24.41 -9.03 -3.23
C VAL A 61 23.52 -7.85 -3.63
N ALA A 62 23.55 -6.76 -2.86
CA ALA A 62 22.79 -5.56 -3.17
C ALA A 62 23.21 -4.95 -4.53
N ASN A 63 24.51 -4.93 -4.85
CA ASN A 63 24.99 -4.45 -6.15
C ASN A 63 24.50 -5.34 -7.30
N ARG A 64 24.45 -6.66 -7.13
CA ARG A 64 23.92 -7.57 -8.17
C ARG A 64 22.43 -7.34 -8.44
N LEU A 65 21.64 -7.14 -7.40
CA LEU A 65 20.20 -6.88 -7.52
C LEU A 65 19.91 -5.48 -8.06
N PHE A 66 20.56 -4.45 -7.53
CA PHE A 66 20.17 -3.07 -7.76
C PHE A 66 21.15 -2.30 -8.67
N GLY A 67 22.30 -2.87 -9.02
CA GLY A 67 23.40 -2.20 -9.71
C GLY A 67 24.41 -1.55 -8.74
N PRO A 68 25.61 -1.20 -9.18
CA PRO A 68 26.62 -0.58 -8.34
C PRO A 68 26.28 0.87 -7.98
N GLN A 69 26.62 1.31 -6.76
CA GLN A 69 26.41 2.70 -6.30
C GLN A 69 27.52 3.65 -6.77
N LYS A 70 28.77 3.17 -6.77
CA LYS A 70 29.94 3.92 -7.21
C LYS A 70 30.51 3.21 -8.42
N VAL A 71 30.59 3.91 -9.53
CA VAL A 71 31.18 3.42 -10.76
C VAL A 71 32.52 4.13 -10.92
N SER A 72 33.61 3.44 -10.63
CA SER A 72 34.98 3.95 -10.80
C SER A 72 35.47 3.81 -12.22
N THR A 73 35.07 2.74 -12.90
CA THR A 73 35.43 2.44 -14.29
C THR A 73 34.20 1.99 -15.07
N ASN A 74 34.26 2.08 -16.41
CA ASN A 74 33.17 1.55 -17.26
C ASN A 74 32.97 0.03 -17.10
N GLU A 75 33.99 -0.70 -16.65
CA GLU A 75 33.92 -2.15 -16.44
C GLU A 75 33.15 -2.51 -15.17
N ASP A 76 33.10 -1.60 -14.20
CA ASP A 76 32.31 -1.72 -12.96
C ASP A 76 30.83 -1.38 -13.19
N SER A 77 30.45 -0.86 -14.37
CA SER A 77 29.10 -0.39 -14.65
C SER A 77 28.21 -1.50 -15.20
N TYR A 78 27.14 -1.82 -14.48
CA TYR A 78 26.11 -2.73 -14.96
C TYR A 78 24.73 -2.40 -14.37
N ALA A 79 23.67 -2.75 -15.10
CA ALA A 79 22.30 -2.62 -14.60
C ALA A 79 22.00 -3.73 -13.58
N GLY A 80 21.31 -3.38 -12.50
CA GLY A 80 20.81 -4.36 -11.53
C GLY A 80 19.89 -5.40 -12.15
N ALA A 81 19.89 -6.59 -11.58
CA ALA A 81 19.04 -7.70 -12.00
C ALA A 81 17.56 -7.54 -11.60
N LEU A 82 17.25 -6.73 -10.59
CA LEU A 82 15.91 -6.50 -10.07
C LEU A 82 15.31 -5.21 -10.66
N SER A 83 14.21 -5.38 -11.38
CA SER A 83 13.32 -4.29 -11.79
C SER A 83 12.11 -4.28 -10.87
N ILE A 84 11.88 -3.17 -10.17
CA ILE A 84 10.73 -3.00 -9.28
C ILE A 84 9.86 -1.86 -9.81
N GLY A 85 8.54 -2.06 -9.83
CA GLY A 85 7.54 -1.07 -10.22
C GLY A 85 6.97 -0.32 -9.02
N ASP A 86 6.15 0.69 -9.30
CA ASP A 86 5.47 1.47 -8.27
C ASP A 86 4.51 0.58 -7.47
N ALA A 87 4.29 0.90 -6.20
CA ALA A 87 3.27 0.26 -5.38
C ALA A 87 1.98 1.08 -5.44
N HIS A 88 0.93 0.53 -6.05
CA HIS A 88 -0.37 1.13 -6.23
C HIS A 88 -1.30 0.80 -5.04
N LEU A 89 -2.18 1.73 -4.69
CA LEU A 89 -3.14 1.59 -3.59
C LEU A 89 -4.14 0.44 -3.82
N LEU A 90 -4.11 -0.60 -2.98
CA LEU A 90 -5.05 -1.74 -2.98
C LEU A 90 -6.26 -1.49 -2.08
N LEU A 91 -6.00 -1.18 -0.81
CA LEU A 91 -7.00 -0.89 0.22
C LEU A 91 -6.69 0.46 0.85
N LEU A 92 -7.71 1.31 0.90
CA LEU A 92 -7.66 2.55 1.66
C LEU A 92 -8.46 2.39 2.96
N PRO A 93 -7.84 2.55 4.13
CA PRO A 93 -8.56 2.68 5.38
C PRO A 93 -9.29 4.03 5.43
N VAL A 94 -10.61 3.98 5.63
CA VAL A 94 -11.47 5.17 5.74
C VAL A 94 -12.28 5.10 7.03
N ARG A 95 -12.47 6.25 7.70
CA ARG A 95 -13.28 6.30 8.93
C ARG A 95 -14.72 5.91 8.60
N ALA A 96 -15.24 4.94 9.35
CA ALA A 96 -16.64 4.53 9.26
C ALA A 96 -17.37 4.88 10.56
N LEU A 97 -18.62 5.33 10.46
CA LEU A 97 -19.42 5.67 11.65
C LEU A 97 -19.65 4.45 12.56
N GLN A 98 -19.85 3.28 11.95
CA GLN A 98 -19.97 1.97 12.62
C GLN A 98 -18.79 1.08 12.18
N GLY A 99 -18.27 0.27 13.11
CA GLY A 99 -17.12 -0.60 12.83
C GLY A 99 -15.76 0.09 12.88
N ILE A 100 -15.69 1.38 13.26
CA ILE A 100 -14.48 2.20 13.44
C ILE A 100 -13.81 2.59 12.12
N ILE A 101 -13.51 1.61 11.27
CA ILE A 101 -12.79 1.76 10.00
C ILE A 101 -13.47 0.89 8.94
N ALA A 102 -13.36 1.29 7.69
CA ALA A 102 -13.65 0.45 6.54
C ALA A 102 -12.40 0.35 5.67
N TYR A 103 -12.04 -0.87 5.28
CA TYR A 103 -11.01 -1.16 4.29
C TYR A 103 -11.67 -1.13 2.91
N VAL A 104 -11.55 -0.01 2.22
CA VAL A 104 -12.28 0.21 0.97
C VAL A 104 -11.41 -0.04 -0.25
N THR A 105 -12.03 -0.54 -1.31
CA THR A 105 -11.44 -0.69 -2.65
C THR A 105 -12.50 -0.43 -3.72
N CYS A 106 -12.16 -0.59 -5.00
CA CYS A 106 -13.09 -0.37 -6.11
C CYS A 106 -12.84 -1.32 -7.30
N PRO A 107 -13.83 -1.48 -8.20
CA PRO A 107 -13.70 -2.30 -9.39
C PRO A 107 -12.46 -1.98 -10.24
N PHE A 108 -12.09 -0.70 -10.37
CA PHE A 108 -10.90 -0.27 -11.11
C PHE A 108 -9.60 -0.87 -10.56
N ILE A 109 -9.45 -0.89 -9.23
CA ILE A 109 -8.30 -1.47 -8.53
C ILE A 109 -8.33 -2.99 -8.65
N LEU A 110 -9.47 -3.61 -8.30
CA LEU A 110 -9.60 -5.07 -8.28
C LEU A 110 -9.36 -5.70 -9.66
N LYS A 111 -9.78 -5.06 -10.76
CA LYS A 111 -9.50 -5.54 -12.13
C LYS A 111 -8.00 -5.60 -12.43
N ARG A 112 -7.22 -4.63 -11.94
CA ARG A 112 -5.75 -4.59 -12.12
C ARG A 112 -5.08 -5.60 -11.21
N TYR A 113 -5.47 -5.62 -9.94
CA TYR A 113 -4.95 -6.57 -8.97
C TYR A 113 -5.19 -8.01 -9.43
N ARG A 114 -6.39 -8.34 -9.90
CA ARG A 114 -6.74 -9.64 -10.52
C ARG A 114 -5.79 -10.00 -11.67
N ARG A 115 -5.54 -9.05 -12.59
CA ARG A 115 -4.67 -9.27 -13.75
C ARG A 115 -3.23 -9.56 -13.31
N ASP A 116 -2.71 -8.79 -12.38
CA ASP A 116 -1.31 -8.86 -11.95
C ASP A 116 -1.05 -10.12 -11.09
N MET A 117 -1.99 -10.47 -10.22
CA MET A 117 -1.99 -11.69 -9.41
C MET A 117 -2.47 -12.94 -10.17
N LYS A 118 -2.89 -12.81 -11.43
CA LYS A 118 -3.46 -13.88 -12.27
C LYS A 118 -4.63 -14.64 -11.61
N LEU A 119 -5.48 -13.94 -10.86
CA LEU A 119 -6.60 -14.53 -10.12
C LEU A 119 -7.78 -14.86 -11.05
N ASN A 120 -8.42 -16.01 -10.84
CA ASN A 120 -9.65 -16.40 -11.54
C ASN A 120 -10.89 -16.04 -10.71
N MET A 121 -11.13 -14.74 -10.54
CA MET A 121 -12.24 -14.20 -9.74
C MET A 121 -13.02 -13.14 -10.50
N ASP A 122 -14.32 -13.08 -10.25
CA ASP A 122 -15.16 -12.00 -10.76
C ASP A 122 -14.92 -10.71 -9.96
N VAL A 123 -15.05 -9.57 -10.66
CA VAL A 123 -14.96 -8.26 -10.03
C VAL A 123 -16.35 -7.64 -10.07
N PRO A 124 -17.05 -7.55 -8.93
CA PRO A 124 -18.39 -6.98 -8.90
C PRO A 124 -18.32 -5.47 -9.13
N VAL A 125 -19.38 -4.89 -9.68
CA VAL A 125 -19.48 -3.45 -9.96
C VAL A 125 -20.68 -2.89 -9.19
N PRO A 126 -20.47 -2.15 -8.09
CA PRO A 126 -21.56 -1.49 -7.38
C PRO A 126 -22.21 -0.39 -8.22
N GLU A 127 -23.49 -0.19 -7.99
CA GLU A 127 -24.24 0.96 -8.50
C GLU A 127 -23.83 2.26 -7.78
N GLY A 128 -24.15 3.41 -8.38
CA GLY A 128 -23.87 4.70 -7.75
C GLY A 128 -24.56 4.85 -6.39
N GLY A 129 -23.81 5.28 -5.38
CA GLY A 129 -24.34 5.47 -4.02
C GLY A 129 -24.54 4.18 -3.22
N THR A 130 -24.02 3.04 -3.68
CA THR A 130 -24.02 1.79 -2.93
C THR A 130 -22.61 1.40 -2.47
N ALA A 131 -22.52 0.45 -1.54
CA ALA A 131 -21.28 -0.21 -1.16
C ALA A 131 -21.53 -1.71 -1.06
N LEU A 132 -20.70 -2.51 -1.74
CA LEU A 132 -20.76 -3.96 -1.59
C LEU A 132 -20.02 -4.38 -0.32
N HIS A 133 -20.62 -5.28 0.43
CA HIS A 133 -20.05 -5.75 1.70
C HIS A 133 -20.09 -7.27 1.83
N ALA A 134 -19.22 -7.80 2.69
CA ALA A 134 -19.16 -9.19 3.13
C ALA A 134 -20.27 -9.52 4.16
N GLU A 135 -20.46 -10.79 4.51
CA GLU A 135 -21.56 -11.25 5.39
C GLU A 135 -21.57 -10.59 6.75
N LYS A 136 -20.40 -10.64 7.38
CA LYS A 136 -20.19 -10.24 8.76
C LYS A 136 -19.67 -8.82 8.83
N ASN A 137 -19.98 -8.01 7.81
CA ASN A 137 -19.47 -6.66 7.76
C ASN A 137 -20.02 -5.84 8.93
N GLN A 138 -19.11 -5.20 9.66
CA GLN A 138 -19.39 -4.43 10.87
C GLN A 138 -19.63 -2.95 10.59
N ASN A 139 -19.61 -2.49 9.33
CA ASN A 139 -19.84 -1.10 8.96
C ASN A 139 -21.32 -0.76 8.73
N LEU A 140 -22.22 -1.74 8.84
CA LEU A 140 -23.66 -1.53 8.66
C LEU A 140 -24.29 -0.85 9.88
N LEU A 141 -24.92 0.29 9.64
CA LEU A 141 -25.89 0.90 10.54
C LEU A 141 -27.27 0.32 10.24
N ILE A 142 -27.67 -0.67 11.02
CA ILE A 142 -28.97 -1.33 10.87
C ILE A 142 -30.01 -0.53 11.63
N ASN A 143 -31.00 0.01 10.92
CA ASN A 143 -32.20 0.52 11.55
C ASN A 143 -33.09 -0.67 11.94
N LYS A 144 -33.30 -0.86 13.24
CA LYS A 144 -34.09 -2.00 13.77
C LYS A 144 -35.57 -1.91 13.43
N ASP A 145 -36.07 -0.72 13.15
CA ASP A 145 -37.48 -0.47 12.84
C ASP A 145 -37.76 -0.55 11.32
N ASP A 146 -36.72 -0.44 10.49
CA ASP A 146 -36.80 -0.55 9.02
C ASP A 146 -35.45 -1.05 8.46
N SER A 147 -35.34 -2.34 8.16
CA SER A 147 -34.10 -2.92 7.62
C SER A 147 -33.71 -2.37 6.25
N ASP A 148 -34.69 -1.90 5.45
CA ASP A 148 -34.43 -1.29 4.14
C ASP A 148 -33.83 0.12 4.28
N ALA A 149 -33.86 0.70 5.49
CA ALA A 149 -33.20 1.95 5.85
C ALA A 149 -31.77 1.76 6.39
N SER A 150 -31.16 0.58 6.20
CA SER A 150 -29.77 0.35 6.59
C SER A 150 -28.80 1.21 5.77
N LEU A 151 -27.74 1.71 6.40
CA LEU A 151 -26.73 2.57 5.76
C LEU A 151 -25.31 2.12 6.11
N ILE A 152 -24.37 2.46 5.24
CA ILE A 152 -22.94 2.51 5.54
C ILE A 152 -22.52 3.96 5.43
N VAL A 153 -21.97 4.51 6.51
CA VAL A 153 -21.55 5.92 6.55
C VAL A 153 -20.03 5.98 6.63
N LEU A 154 -19.40 6.46 5.55
CA LEU A 154 -17.96 6.63 5.41
C LEU A 154 -17.65 8.12 5.36
N GLU A 155 -16.90 8.62 6.33
CA GLU A 155 -16.74 10.06 6.54
C GLU A 155 -18.08 10.81 6.58
N ASP A 156 -18.40 11.55 5.51
CA ASP A 156 -19.61 12.33 5.28
C ASP A 156 -20.51 11.75 4.16
N LEU A 157 -20.22 10.53 3.72
CA LEU A 157 -20.93 9.84 2.64
C LEU A 157 -21.87 8.76 3.18
N ASP A 158 -23.15 8.88 2.84
CA ASP A 158 -24.16 7.87 3.08
C ASP A 158 -24.27 6.92 1.88
N LEU A 159 -24.00 5.63 2.10
CA LEU A 159 -24.03 4.59 1.08
C LEU A 159 -25.06 3.52 1.44
N LYS A 160 -25.78 3.04 0.44
CA LYS A 160 -26.69 1.90 0.60
C LYS A 160 -25.91 0.59 0.63
N PRO A 161 -26.01 -0.23 1.69
CA PRO A 161 -25.34 -1.53 1.74
C PRO A 161 -25.96 -2.50 0.73
N GLN A 162 -25.12 -3.25 0.04
CA GLN A 162 -25.53 -4.34 -0.84
C GLN A 162 -24.66 -5.57 -0.57
N ARG A 163 -25.24 -6.63 0.00
CA ARG A 163 -24.50 -7.87 0.21
C ARG A 163 -24.08 -8.48 -1.12
N HIS A 164 -22.84 -8.95 -1.21
CA HIS A 164 -22.34 -9.61 -2.42
C HIS A 164 -21.25 -10.64 -2.10
N ASP A 165 -21.39 -11.89 -2.57
CA ASP A 165 -20.47 -12.99 -2.25
C ASP A 165 -19.03 -12.74 -2.72
N CYS A 166 -18.84 -12.08 -3.87
CA CYS A 166 -17.49 -11.67 -4.29
C CYS A 166 -16.80 -10.73 -3.31
N ALA A 167 -17.53 -9.98 -2.47
CA ALA A 167 -16.89 -9.14 -1.44
C ALA A 167 -16.21 -10.02 -0.38
N ASP A 168 -16.83 -11.12 0.05
CA ASP A 168 -16.22 -12.09 0.97
C ASP A 168 -14.97 -12.72 0.33
N GLN A 169 -15.08 -13.18 -0.93
CA GLN A 169 -13.96 -13.81 -1.62
C GLN A 169 -12.75 -12.86 -1.78
N TRP A 170 -13.00 -11.61 -2.17
CA TRP A 170 -11.93 -10.61 -2.29
C TRP A 170 -11.30 -10.26 -0.95
N ALA A 171 -12.12 -10.13 0.10
CA ALA A 171 -11.64 -9.88 1.44
C ALA A 171 -10.72 -11.01 1.93
N ASP A 172 -11.14 -12.27 1.75
CA ASP A 172 -10.36 -13.45 2.15
C ASP A 172 -9.03 -13.54 1.41
N VAL A 173 -9.03 -13.34 0.09
CA VAL A 173 -7.81 -13.40 -0.73
C VAL A 173 -6.82 -12.31 -0.32
N ILE A 174 -7.28 -11.07 -0.10
CA ILE A 174 -6.39 -9.98 0.29
C ILE A 174 -5.91 -10.18 1.73
N ALA A 175 -6.78 -10.58 2.66
CA ALA A 175 -6.42 -10.85 4.04
C ALA A 175 -5.37 -11.97 4.16
N ALA A 176 -5.48 -13.03 3.38
CA ALA A 176 -4.52 -14.13 3.37
C ALA A 176 -3.12 -13.70 2.92
N VAL A 177 -3.04 -12.75 1.98
CA VAL A 177 -1.76 -12.20 1.50
C VAL A 177 -1.11 -11.29 2.55
N ILE A 178 -1.89 -10.41 3.19
CA ILE A 178 -1.36 -9.42 4.13
C ILE A 178 -1.05 -10.01 5.51
N PHE A 179 -1.81 -11.03 5.92
CA PHE A 179 -1.60 -11.74 7.18
C PHE A 179 -1.31 -13.22 6.89
N PRO A 180 -0.10 -13.57 6.44
CA PRO A 180 0.28 -14.96 6.19
C PRO A 180 0.50 -15.70 7.54
N GLY A 181 0.07 -16.96 7.61
CA GLY A 181 0.15 -17.77 8.84
C GLY A 181 -1.19 -18.32 9.29
N GLU A 182 -1.17 -19.09 10.39
CA GLU A 182 -2.35 -19.77 10.95
C GLU A 182 -2.42 -19.60 12.49
N GLU A 183 -1.59 -18.73 13.04
CA GLU A 183 -1.60 -18.34 14.43
C GLU A 183 -2.92 -17.62 14.78
N LYS A 184 -3.29 -17.62 16.06
CA LYS A 184 -4.55 -17.01 16.50
C LYS A 184 -4.57 -15.52 16.16
N GLU A 185 -3.48 -14.82 16.43
CA GLU A 185 -3.34 -13.37 16.20
C GLU A 185 -3.45 -13.03 14.70
N VAL A 186 -2.95 -13.91 13.83
CA VAL A 186 -3.08 -13.79 12.37
C VAL A 186 -4.52 -13.99 11.93
N ARG A 187 -5.22 -15.00 12.48
CA ARG A 187 -6.64 -15.22 12.20
C ARG A 187 -7.51 -14.05 12.69
N ASP A 188 -7.24 -13.55 13.90
CA ASP A 188 -7.95 -12.40 14.46
C ASP A 188 -7.77 -11.16 13.57
N ALA A 189 -6.56 -10.93 13.02
CA ALA A 189 -6.30 -9.83 12.07
C ALA A 189 -6.98 -10.03 10.70
N ARG A 190 -7.04 -11.27 10.18
CA ARG A 190 -7.80 -11.58 8.96
C ARG A 190 -9.29 -11.31 9.18
N ASP A 191 -9.85 -11.77 10.28
CA ASP A 191 -11.25 -11.55 10.64
C ASP A 191 -11.55 -10.06 10.79
N ASP A 192 -10.64 -9.28 11.38
CA ASP A 192 -10.81 -7.84 11.55
C ASP A 192 -10.91 -7.11 10.20
N LEU A 193 -10.03 -7.44 9.25
CA LEU A 193 -10.04 -6.88 7.90
C LEU A 193 -11.29 -7.31 7.13
N THR A 194 -11.61 -8.61 7.10
CA THR A 194 -12.73 -9.14 6.30
C THR A 194 -14.08 -8.60 6.80
N GLN A 195 -14.24 -8.43 8.10
CA GLN A 195 -15.43 -7.84 8.71
C GLN A 195 -15.56 -6.33 8.46
N ARG A 196 -14.58 -5.67 7.82
CA ARG A 196 -14.63 -4.24 7.52
C ARG A 196 -14.30 -3.94 6.06
N PHE A 197 -14.30 -4.96 5.20
CA PHE A 197 -14.01 -4.82 3.79
C PHE A 197 -15.23 -4.35 3.00
N LEU A 198 -15.03 -3.33 2.15
CA LEU A 198 -16.06 -2.79 1.27
C LEU A 198 -15.54 -2.57 -0.16
N ILE A 199 -16.39 -2.85 -1.14
CA ILE A 199 -16.14 -2.49 -2.54
C ILE A 199 -17.06 -1.33 -2.91
N LEU A 200 -16.46 -0.20 -3.25
CA LEU A 200 -17.15 1.04 -3.58
C LEU A 200 -17.18 1.29 -5.10
N PRO A 201 -18.11 2.11 -5.61
CA PRO A 201 -18.03 2.63 -6.96
C PRO A 201 -16.72 3.39 -7.19
N ASP A 202 -16.16 3.30 -8.39
CA ASP A 202 -14.90 3.95 -8.73
C ASP A 202 -14.92 5.46 -8.42
N SER A 203 -16.06 6.13 -8.65
CA SER A 203 -16.27 7.56 -8.37
C SER A 203 -16.30 7.91 -6.88
N VAL A 204 -16.79 7.01 -6.04
CA VAL A 204 -16.79 7.20 -4.56
C VAL A 204 -15.39 6.95 -4.03
N PHE A 205 -14.72 5.89 -4.53
CA PHE A 205 -13.37 5.56 -4.10
C PHE A 205 -12.36 6.65 -4.44
N ILE A 206 -12.38 7.21 -5.66
CA ILE A 206 -11.44 8.28 -6.05
C ILE A 206 -11.63 9.53 -5.18
N PHE A 207 -12.88 9.89 -4.86
CA PHE A 207 -13.17 10.99 -3.95
C PHE A 207 -12.55 10.75 -2.58
N LEU A 208 -12.77 9.57 -1.98
CA LEU A 208 -12.19 9.22 -0.68
C LEU A 208 -10.66 9.14 -0.74
N ALA A 209 -10.07 8.68 -1.84
CA ALA A 209 -8.62 8.66 -2.02
C ALA A 209 -8.00 10.07 -2.09
N GLU A 210 -8.80 11.11 -2.36
CA GLU A 210 -8.38 12.51 -2.33
C GLU A 210 -8.67 13.19 -0.99
N THR A 211 -9.76 12.81 -0.31
CA THR A 211 -10.27 13.55 0.86
C THR A 211 -10.04 12.85 2.20
N ALA A 212 -9.89 11.52 2.23
CA ALA A 212 -9.73 10.73 3.45
C ALA A 212 -8.26 10.42 3.80
N THR A 213 -7.29 10.96 3.05
CA THR A 213 -5.87 10.95 3.45
C THR A 213 -5.63 11.87 4.64
N GLU A 214 -4.63 11.55 5.45
CA GLU A 214 -4.39 12.30 6.68
C GLU A 214 -3.58 13.58 6.43
N ILE A 215 -4.21 14.74 6.66
CA ILE A 215 -3.55 16.04 6.60
C ILE A 215 -3.13 16.48 8.00
N ARG A 216 -1.82 16.57 8.25
CA ARG A 216 -1.24 17.08 9.50
C ARG A 216 -0.69 18.48 9.31
N THR A 217 -1.10 19.40 10.17
CA THR A 217 -0.45 20.71 10.29
C THR A 217 0.73 20.61 11.26
N ARG A 218 1.91 21.09 10.85
CA ARG A 218 3.14 21.07 11.62
C ARG A 218 3.68 22.47 11.82
N ILE A 219 4.30 22.67 12.99
CA ILE A 219 4.94 23.92 13.36
C ILE A 219 6.35 23.66 13.90
N ARG A 220 7.23 24.66 13.77
CA ARG A 220 8.47 24.73 14.55
C ARG A 220 8.36 25.85 15.57
N ILE A 221 8.55 25.52 16.84
CA ILE A 221 8.59 26.48 17.94
C ILE A 221 10.00 27.05 18.09
N ASN A 222 10.10 28.37 18.26
CA ASN A 222 11.33 29.02 18.68
C ASN A 222 11.51 28.76 20.20
N GLN A 223 12.62 28.14 20.57
CA GLN A 223 12.89 27.68 21.94
C GLN A 223 13.07 28.83 22.96
N GLU A 224 13.49 30.02 22.53
CA GLU A 224 13.69 31.17 23.41
C GLU A 224 12.37 31.87 23.75
N THR A 225 11.46 31.93 22.77
CA THR A 225 10.22 32.70 22.86
C THR A 225 8.99 31.85 23.15
N GLY A 226 9.06 30.54 22.93
CA GLY A 226 7.93 29.62 23.06
C GLY A 226 6.84 29.79 21.99
N VAL A 227 7.04 30.64 20.98
CA VAL A 227 6.07 30.88 19.89
C VAL A 227 6.53 30.25 18.58
N VAL A 228 5.60 30.11 17.62
CA VAL A 228 5.90 29.59 16.29
C VAL A 228 6.95 30.47 15.60
N GLN A 229 8.01 29.84 15.10
CA GLN A 229 9.01 30.52 14.30
C GLN A 229 8.39 31.00 12.99
N LYS A 230 8.69 32.24 12.60
CA LYS A 230 8.21 32.83 11.35
C LYS A 230 8.54 31.94 10.15
N GLY A 231 7.51 31.59 9.36
CA GLY A 231 7.62 30.75 8.16
C GLY A 231 7.75 29.25 8.43
N ALA A 232 7.58 28.79 9.68
CA ALA A 232 7.68 27.38 10.05
C ALA A 232 6.32 26.81 10.47
N LEU A 233 5.33 27.01 9.61
CA LEU A 233 4.01 26.39 9.65
C LEU A 233 3.79 25.77 8.26
N TRP A 234 3.47 24.49 8.20
CA TRP A 234 3.18 23.80 6.94
C TRP A 234 2.22 22.63 7.17
N SER A 235 1.63 22.16 6.10
CA SER A 235 0.73 21.01 6.03
C SER A 235 1.39 19.85 5.30
N GLU A 236 1.13 18.64 5.78
CA GLU A 236 1.71 17.41 5.27
C GLU A 236 0.61 16.37 5.08
N GLU A 237 0.48 15.84 3.87
CA GLU A 237 -0.43 14.73 3.56
C GLU A 237 0.25 13.40 3.83
N ASN A 238 -0.51 12.43 4.32
CA ASN A 238 -0.03 11.10 4.64
C ASN A 238 -1.05 10.05 4.20
N LEU A 239 -0.57 8.90 3.73
CA LEU A 239 -1.39 7.70 3.74
C LEU A 239 -1.66 7.31 5.19
N PRO A 240 -2.91 7.00 5.57
CA PRO A 240 -3.19 6.53 6.92
C PRO A 240 -2.49 5.20 7.20
N ALA A 241 -2.24 4.89 8.48
CA ALA A 241 -1.88 3.53 8.89
C ALA A 241 -2.97 2.54 8.44
N GLU A 242 -2.64 1.26 8.31
CA GLU A 242 -3.51 0.20 7.75
C GLU A 242 -3.71 0.23 6.22
N THR A 243 -3.08 1.15 5.49
CA THR A 243 -3.10 1.18 4.02
C THR A 243 -2.40 -0.03 3.43
N VAL A 244 -3.01 -0.63 2.42
CA VAL A 244 -2.43 -1.74 1.64
C VAL A 244 -2.11 -1.27 0.23
N LEU A 245 -0.90 -1.56 -0.24
CA LEU A 245 -0.47 -1.32 -1.61
C LEU A 245 0.09 -2.59 -2.24
N TRP A 246 0.08 -2.67 -3.57
CA TRP A 246 0.72 -3.75 -4.33
C TRP A 246 1.53 -3.20 -5.50
N GLY A 247 2.62 -3.88 -5.85
CA GLY A 247 3.44 -3.54 -7.01
C GLY A 247 4.00 -4.78 -7.69
N GLY A 248 4.49 -4.59 -8.91
CA GLY A 248 5.15 -5.64 -9.68
C GLY A 248 6.68 -5.59 -9.54
N TYR A 249 7.34 -6.74 -9.59
CA TYR A 249 8.78 -6.81 -9.77
C TYR A 249 9.17 -7.94 -10.71
N ALA A 250 10.34 -7.82 -11.32
CA ALA A 250 10.87 -8.79 -12.25
C ALA A 250 12.37 -8.97 -12.03
N LEU A 251 12.83 -10.21 -12.15
CA LEU A 251 14.23 -10.58 -12.03
C LEU A 251 14.80 -11.04 -13.37
N THR A 252 16.05 -10.66 -13.60
CA THR A 252 16.91 -11.22 -14.65
C THR A 252 18.13 -11.88 -14.04
N GLU A 253 18.94 -12.50 -14.89
CA GLU A 253 20.30 -12.85 -14.50
C GLU A 253 21.13 -11.61 -14.13
N SER A 254 22.13 -11.84 -13.28
CA SER A 254 23.15 -10.86 -12.93
C SER A 254 23.90 -10.42 -14.19
N ARG A 255 24.09 -9.11 -14.34
CA ARG A 255 24.93 -8.52 -15.39
C ARG A 255 26.35 -8.19 -14.89
N SER A 256 26.69 -8.61 -13.68
CA SER A 256 28.04 -8.46 -13.14
C SER A 256 28.99 -9.45 -13.81
N ARG A 257 30.11 -8.94 -14.36
CA ARG A 257 31.12 -9.77 -15.06
C ARG A 257 31.81 -10.78 -14.14
N GLU A 258 32.01 -10.41 -12.87
CA GLU A 258 32.75 -11.22 -11.90
C GLU A 258 31.85 -12.20 -11.14
N ASN A 259 30.53 -11.91 -11.08
CA ASN A 259 29.58 -12.64 -10.25
C ASN A 259 28.27 -12.91 -11.01
N ASN A 260 28.34 -13.87 -11.93
CA ASN A 260 27.20 -14.40 -12.66
C ASN A 260 26.26 -15.14 -11.70
N ALA A 261 24.95 -14.92 -11.87
CA ALA A 261 23.93 -15.73 -11.24
C ALA A 261 22.62 -15.64 -11.98
N THR A 262 21.85 -16.72 -11.90
CA THR A 262 20.52 -16.80 -12.49
C THR A 262 19.51 -15.99 -11.68
N ALA A 263 18.34 -15.75 -12.26
CA ALA A 263 17.25 -15.07 -11.58
C ALA A 263 16.81 -15.82 -10.30
N GLU A 264 16.80 -17.15 -10.34
CA GLU A 264 16.42 -18.02 -9.22
C GLU A 264 17.42 -17.92 -8.06
N GLN A 265 18.71 -17.89 -8.38
CA GLN A 265 19.78 -17.70 -7.39
C GLN A 265 19.74 -16.29 -6.76
N LEU A 266 19.16 -15.31 -7.44
CA LEU A 266 19.00 -13.95 -6.91
C LEU A 266 17.69 -13.79 -6.12
N ALA A 267 16.63 -14.52 -6.50
CA ALA A 267 15.32 -14.46 -5.87
C ALA A 267 15.32 -14.82 -4.38
N VAL A 268 16.24 -15.70 -3.96
CA VAL A 268 16.41 -16.10 -2.54
C VAL A 268 16.92 -14.96 -1.66
N HIS A 269 17.52 -13.92 -2.26
CA HIS A 269 18.03 -12.77 -1.52
C HIS A 269 16.97 -11.68 -1.30
N ILE A 270 15.85 -11.73 -2.03
CA ILE A 270 14.70 -10.85 -1.77
C ILE A 270 13.95 -11.41 -0.56
N PRO A 271 13.72 -10.64 0.51
CA PRO A 271 13.04 -11.14 1.70
C PRO A 271 11.59 -11.52 1.39
N THR A 272 11.10 -12.60 1.99
CA THR A 272 9.67 -12.95 1.86
C THR A 272 8.78 -11.98 2.62
N THR A 273 9.21 -11.59 3.82
CA THR A 273 8.64 -10.50 4.60
C THR A 273 9.75 -9.71 5.26
N GLU A 274 9.59 -8.40 5.34
CA GLU A 274 10.55 -7.49 5.98
C GLU A 274 9.82 -6.29 6.55
N LEU A 275 10.24 -5.78 7.71
CA LEU A 275 9.74 -4.50 8.21
C LEU A 275 10.66 -3.38 7.71
N LEU A 276 10.11 -2.50 6.89
CA LEU A 276 10.84 -1.43 6.22
C LEU A 276 10.45 -0.06 6.77
N GLN A 277 11.40 0.86 6.68
CA GLN A 277 11.20 2.28 6.96
C GLN A 277 11.08 3.04 5.63
N LEU A 278 9.86 3.29 5.17
CA LEU A 278 9.57 3.93 3.88
C LEU A 278 9.16 5.40 4.05
N GLY A 279 9.49 6.22 3.04
CA GLY A 279 9.11 7.63 3.00
C GLY A 279 9.95 8.52 3.91
N GLY A 280 9.43 9.72 4.18
CA GLY A 280 10.03 10.71 5.07
C GLY A 280 9.65 10.50 6.54
N ASN A 281 10.16 11.38 7.41
CA ASN A 281 9.70 11.53 8.80
C ASN A 281 9.89 10.30 9.72
N ALA A 282 10.84 9.41 9.42
CA ALA A 282 11.19 8.28 10.28
C ALA A 282 11.46 8.66 11.75
N GLY A 283 12.13 9.79 11.99
CA GLY A 283 12.45 10.28 13.35
C GLY A 283 11.24 10.67 14.22
N ILE A 284 10.04 10.72 13.65
CA ILE A 284 8.78 10.94 14.38
C ILE A 284 7.82 9.74 14.27
N GLY A 285 8.33 8.58 13.85
CA GLY A 285 7.56 7.33 13.81
C GLY A 285 6.63 7.19 12.61
N HIS A 286 6.87 7.90 11.50
CA HIS A 286 6.18 7.66 10.24
C HIS A 286 6.85 6.52 9.48
N GLY A 287 6.13 5.86 8.58
CA GLY A 287 6.73 5.05 7.53
C GLY A 287 7.17 3.63 7.91
N LEU A 288 6.76 3.11 9.07
CA LEU A 288 6.88 1.68 9.36
C LEU A 288 5.93 0.90 8.46
N VAL A 289 6.47 0.13 7.52
CA VAL A 289 5.72 -0.58 6.50
C VAL A 289 6.24 -2.01 6.38
N ARG A 290 5.34 -2.98 6.44
CA ARG A 290 5.68 -4.38 6.19
C ARG A 290 5.65 -4.65 4.69
N PHE A 291 6.76 -5.16 4.18
CA PHE A 291 6.87 -5.67 2.82
C PHE A 291 6.55 -7.17 2.81
N PHE A 292 5.90 -7.62 1.74
CA PHE A 292 5.67 -9.02 1.43
C PHE A 292 6.02 -9.28 -0.02
N LYS A 293 6.67 -10.39 -0.31
CA LYS A 293 6.75 -10.92 -1.68
C LYS A 293 5.81 -12.12 -1.79
N GLU A 294 5.10 -12.21 -2.91
CA GLU A 294 4.33 -13.42 -3.22
C GLU A 294 5.29 -14.61 -3.31
N ALA A 295 4.95 -15.72 -2.64
CA ALA A 295 5.73 -16.94 -2.77
C ALA A 295 5.63 -17.42 -4.21
N SER A 296 6.78 -17.59 -4.87
CA SER A 296 6.87 -18.17 -6.20
C SER A 296 6.39 -19.63 -6.14
N GLY A 297 5.09 -19.85 -6.39
CA GLY A 297 4.48 -21.17 -6.53
C GLY A 297 3.17 -21.31 -5.76
N GLY A 298 2.05 -21.19 -6.47
CA GLY A 298 0.74 -21.47 -5.90
C GLY A 298 -0.46 -21.06 -6.76
N SER A 299 -0.38 -21.12 -8.08
CA SER A 299 -1.60 -21.19 -8.89
C SER A 299 -2.30 -22.53 -8.59
N GLN A 300 -3.32 -22.48 -7.74
CA GLN A 300 -4.42 -23.46 -7.73
C GLN A 300 -5.59 -22.87 -8.51
#